data_AF-A0A437QL14-F1
#
_entry.id   AF-A0A437QL14-F1
#
_cell.length_a   1.000
_cell.length_b   1.000
_cell.length_c   1.000
_cell.angle_alpha   90.00
_cell.angle_beta   90.00
_cell.angle_gamma   90.00
#
_symmetry.space_group_name_H-M   'P 1'
#
loop_
_entity.id
_entity.type
_entity.pdbx_description
1 polymer ?
#
loop_
_entity_poly.entity_id
_entity_poly.type
_entity_poly.pdbx_seq_one_letter_code
_entity_poly.pdbx_strand_id
1 'polypeptide(L)'
;MGEVNVKEEGLDGPDEACDPALGKLLALWMSMVCDNEPPLRQTLDPFTLKPWLGHISIFEALDGNDFVIRLDGSAIVELTGENWTAHRASDVDRKYGSHLVDHLSDVTQTKRPVFHRMMIFQKRHFLASRLLLPIRKSMDGPANQVFLALYMDIVQPEE
;
A
#
# COMPACT_ATOMS: atom_id res chain seq x y z
N MET A 1 8.60 24.68 9.09
CA MET A 1 7.91 23.39 8.83
C MET A 1 9.02 22.41 8.50
N GLY A 2 9.20 21.33 9.27
CA GLY A 2 10.28 20.38 9.03
C GLY A 2 10.01 19.59 7.75
N GLU A 3 11.05 19.31 6.97
CA GLU A 3 10.99 18.49 5.77
C GLU A 3 10.69 17.04 6.19
N VAL A 4 9.58 16.46 5.68
CA VAL A 4 9.23 15.07 5.93
C VAL A 4 9.85 14.24 4.82
N ASN A 5 10.72 13.31 5.19
CA ASN A 5 11.37 12.39 4.26
C ASN A 5 10.96 10.95 4.55
N VAL A 6 10.98 10.10 3.54
CA VAL A 6 10.70 8.67 3.65
C VAL A 6 11.88 7.87 3.12
N LYS A 7 12.32 6.86 3.87
CA LYS A 7 13.22 5.81 3.35
C LYS A 7 12.47 4.50 3.24
N GLU A 8 12.71 3.77 2.16
CA GLU A 8 11.98 2.55 1.81
C GLU A 8 12.98 1.41 1.61
N GLU A 9 12.71 0.26 2.23
CA GLU A 9 13.47 -0.98 2.07
C GLU A 9 12.51 -2.07 1.59
N GLY A 10 12.82 -2.71 0.46
CA GLY A 10 12.04 -3.83 -0.07
C GLY A 10 12.31 -5.11 0.71
N LEU A 11 11.25 -5.87 1.00
CA LEU A 11 11.31 -7.14 1.71
C LEU A 11 10.59 -8.25 0.93
N ASP A 12 11.03 -9.51 1.11
CA ASP A 12 10.38 -10.68 0.51
C ASP A 12 8.99 -10.98 1.08
N GLY A 13 8.66 -10.41 2.25
CA GLY A 13 7.37 -10.57 2.94
C GLY A 13 7.37 -9.95 4.35
N PRO A 14 6.25 -10.06 5.08
CA PRO A 14 6.15 -9.56 6.46
C PRO A 14 7.05 -10.38 7.42
N ASP A 15 7.79 -9.68 8.28
CA ASP A 15 8.61 -10.26 9.35
C ASP A 15 7.93 -10.17 10.74
N GLU A 16 8.62 -10.61 11.79
CA GLU A 16 8.09 -10.62 13.17
C GLU A 16 7.82 -9.22 13.75
N ALA A 17 8.42 -8.17 13.20
CA ALA A 17 8.20 -6.79 13.64
C ALA A 17 7.00 -6.11 12.94
N CYS A 18 6.48 -6.73 11.88
CA CYS A 18 5.30 -6.25 11.16
C CYS A 18 4.01 -6.53 11.93
N ASP A 19 3.00 -5.67 11.76
CA ASP A 19 1.66 -5.96 12.27
C ASP A 19 1.11 -7.26 11.62
N PRO A 20 0.66 -8.25 12.42
CA PRO A 20 0.10 -9.51 11.92
C PRO A 20 -1.07 -9.34 10.93
N ALA A 21 -1.76 -8.20 10.96
CA ALA A 21 -2.80 -7.86 10.01
C ALA A 21 -2.29 -7.89 8.57
N LEU A 22 -1.07 -7.43 8.29
CA LEU A 22 -0.50 -7.44 6.94
C LEU A 22 -0.32 -8.86 6.41
N GLY A 23 0.22 -9.77 7.23
CA GLY A 23 0.37 -11.18 6.85
C GLY A 23 -0.97 -11.86 6.57
N LYS A 24 -2.00 -11.57 7.37
CA LYS A 24 -3.36 -12.10 7.15
C LYS A 24 -3.99 -11.53 5.88
N LEU A 25 -3.78 -10.26 5.57
CA LEU A 25 -4.25 -9.64 4.33
C LEU A 25 -3.57 -10.23 3.11
N LEU A 26 -2.24 -10.42 3.17
CA LEU A 26 -1.49 -11.06 2.10
C LEU A 26 -1.97 -12.50 1.87
N ALA A 27 -2.16 -13.28 2.93
CA ALA A 27 -2.69 -14.65 2.84
C ALA A 27 -4.09 -14.70 2.19
N LEU A 28 -4.98 -13.77 2.57
CA LEU A 28 -6.29 -13.62 1.95
C LEU A 28 -6.16 -13.33 0.45
N TRP A 29 -5.33 -12.35 0.08
CA TRP A 29 -5.10 -12.01 -1.33
C TRP A 29 -4.55 -13.19 -2.12
N MET A 30 -3.55 -13.90 -1.58
CA MET A 30 -2.95 -15.08 -2.20
C MET A 30 -3.97 -16.21 -2.41
N SER A 31 -4.90 -16.40 -1.47
CA SER A 31 -5.97 -17.40 -1.60
C SER A 31 -6.94 -17.12 -2.77
N MET A 32 -6.97 -15.88 -3.27
CA MET A 32 -7.82 -15.45 -4.38
C MET A 32 -7.09 -15.41 -5.73
N VAL A 33 -5.77 -15.65 -5.74
CA VAL A 33 -4.99 -15.74 -6.97
C VAL A 33 -5.41 -16.98 -7.74
N CYS A 34 -5.68 -16.81 -9.03
CA CYS A 34 -6.05 -17.88 -9.94
C CYS A 34 -5.23 -17.74 -11.22
N ASP A 35 -4.61 -18.83 -11.69
CA ASP A 35 -3.76 -18.86 -12.89
C ASP A 35 -2.64 -17.80 -12.91
N ASN A 36 -2.04 -17.51 -11.75
CA ASN A 36 -1.05 -16.45 -11.54
C ASN A 36 -1.57 -15.02 -11.84
N GLU A 37 -2.88 -14.85 -11.94
CA GLU A 37 -3.51 -13.56 -12.10
C GLU A 37 -4.01 -13.02 -10.75
N PRO A 38 -3.80 -11.71 -10.49
CA PRO A 38 -4.34 -11.06 -9.30
C PRO A 38 -5.88 -11.18 -9.20
N PRO A 39 -6.43 -11.06 -7.99
CA PRO A 39 -7.87 -11.07 -7.79
C PRO A 39 -8.55 -9.89 -8.51
N LEU A 40 -9.80 -10.10 -8.90
CA LEU A 40 -10.63 -9.04 -9.43
C LEU A 40 -11.13 -8.15 -8.29
N ARG A 41 -11.28 -6.86 -8.56
CA ARG A 41 -11.86 -5.93 -7.59
C ARG A 41 -13.22 -6.39 -7.09
N GLN A 42 -14.05 -6.99 -7.95
CA GLN A 42 -15.39 -7.47 -7.61
C GLN A 42 -15.39 -8.70 -6.68
N THR A 43 -14.30 -9.47 -6.62
CA THR A 43 -14.18 -10.61 -5.70
C THR A 43 -13.72 -10.19 -4.31
N LEU A 44 -13.24 -8.96 -4.17
CA LEU A 44 -12.84 -8.35 -2.90
C LEU A 44 -14.04 -7.66 -2.25
N ASP A 45 -14.83 -8.45 -1.53
CA ASP A 45 -15.97 -7.99 -0.76
C ASP A 45 -15.51 -7.05 0.39
N PRO A 46 -16.04 -5.81 0.47
CA PRO A 46 -15.78 -4.92 1.60
C PRO A 46 -16.04 -5.55 2.97
N PHE A 47 -16.98 -6.48 3.11
CA PHE A 47 -17.24 -7.14 4.39
C PHE A 47 -16.11 -8.11 4.78
N THR A 48 -15.53 -8.82 3.81
CA THR A 48 -14.33 -9.62 4.03
C THR A 48 -13.13 -8.73 4.36
N LEU A 49 -13.00 -7.58 3.69
CA LEU A 49 -11.90 -6.64 3.90
C LEU A 49 -12.05 -5.77 5.15
N LYS A 50 -13.20 -5.83 5.85
CA LYS A 50 -13.52 -4.98 7.00
C LYS A 50 -12.40 -4.82 8.03
N PRO A 51 -11.61 -5.86 8.38
CA PRO A 51 -10.50 -5.71 9.34
C PRO A 51 -9.39 -4.75 8.88
N TRP A 52 -9.25 -4.53 7.57
CA TRP A 52 -8.17 -3.75 6.97
C TRP A 52 -8.63 -2.46 6.28
N LEU A 53 -9.94 -2.25 6.07
CA LEU A 53 -10.44 -1.12 5.27
C LEU A 53 -9.90 0.25 5.73
N GLY A 54 -9.79 0.47 7.03
CA GLY A 54 -9.23 1.73 7.57
C GLY A 54 -7.74 1.92 7.24
N HIS A 55 -7.02 0.85 6.95
CA HIS A 55 -5.59 0.83 6.65
C HIS A 55 -5.29 0.66 5.17
N ILE A 56 -6.30 0.67 4.29
CA ILE A 56 -6.12 0.47 2.85
C ILE A 56 -6.37 1.77 2.10
N SER A 57 -5.38 2.21 1.34
CA SER A 57 -5.52 3.19 0.27
C SER A 57 -5.64 2.48 -1.08
N ILE A 58 -6.47 3.03 -1.97
CA ILE A 58 -6.76 2.46 -3.29
C ILE A 58 -6.20 3.38 -4.36
N PHE A 59 -5.26 2.84 -5.15
CA PHE A 59 -4.62 3.53 -6.27
C PHE A 59 -5.16 2.96 -7.58
N GLU A 60 -5.44 3.81 -8.55
CA GLU A 60 -5.85 3.41 -9.90
C GLU A 60 -4.91 3.99 -10.94
N ALA A 61 -4.39 3.15 -11.82
CA ALA A 61 -3.48 3.55 -12.88
C ALA A 61 -4.16 4.55 -13.83
N LEU A 62 -3.41 5.56 -14.23
CA LEU A 62 -3.78 6.54 -15.25
C LEU A 62 -2.99 6.29 -16.54
N ASP A 63 -3.50 6.81 -17.65
CA ASP A 63 -2.72 6.92 -18.87
C ASP A 63 -1.56 7.89 -18.62
N GLY A 64 -0.31 7.41 -18.71
CA GLY A 64 0.89 8.24 -18.54
C GLY A 64 1.75 7.96 -17.29
N ASN A 65 1.83 6.70 -16.84
CA ASN A 65 2.73 6.23 -15.78
C ASN A 65 2.56 6.97 -14.43
N ASP A 66 1.32 7.21 -14.04
CA ASP A 66 0.95 7.78 -12.75
C ASP A 66 -0.34 7.12 -12.26
N PHE A 67 -0.74 7.42 -11.03
CA PHE A 67 -1.89 6.81 -10.36
C PHE A 67 -2.74 7.89 -9.70
N VAL A 68 -4.07 7.74 -9.75
CA VAL A 68 -4.98 8.51 -8.93
C VAL A 68 -5.32 7.74 -7.66
N ILE A 69 -5.31 8.45 -6.54
CA ILE A 69 -5.70 7.91 -5.23
C ILE A 69 -7.22 7.99 -5.17
N ARG A 70 -7.89 6.84 -5.34
CA ARG A 70 -9.36 6.76 -5.34
C ARG A 70 -9.93 6.85 -3.93
N LEU A 71 -9.18 6.39 -2.93
CA LEU A 71 -9.57 6.40 -1.53
C LEU A 71 -8.32 6.29 -0.67
N ASP A 72 -8.25 7.07 0.39
CA ASP A 72 -7.33 6.83 1.49
C ASP A 72 -8.03 6.19 2.68
N GLY A 73 -7.37 5.20 3.27
CA GLY A 73 -7.83 4.56 4.49
C GLY A 73 -7.84 5.55 5.66
N SER A 74 -8.91 5.56 6.46
CA SER A 74 -9.06 6.51 7.56
C SER A 74 -7.92 6.45 8.59
N ALA A 75 -7.41 5.26 8.91
CA ALA A 75 -6.28 5.09 9.82
C ALA A 75 -4.97 5.61 9.21
N ILE A 76 -4.81 5.57 7.88
CA ILE A 76 -3.67 6.20 7.19
C ILE A 76 -3.78 7.72 7.28
N VAL A 77 -4.98 8.27 7.09
CA VAL A 77 -5.23 9.71 7.25
C VAL A 77 -4.97 10.15 8.69
N GLU A 78 -5.41 9.38 9.68
CA GLU A 78 -5.13 9.64 11.11
C GLU A 78 -3.63 9.58 11.41
N LEU A 79 -2.89 8.65 10.79
CA LEU A 79 -1.45 8.48 10.98
C LEU A 79 -0.64 9.61 10.32
N THR A 80 -0.96 9.96 9.08
CA THR A 80 -0.19 10.93 8.29
C THR A 80 -0.67 12.37 8.52
N GLY A 81 -1.89 12.55 8.98
CA GLY A 81 -2.58 13.84 9.08
C GLY A 81 -3.12 14.36 7.75
N GLU A 82 -3.06 13.56 6.68
CA GLU A 82 -3.34 14.00 5.32
C GLU A 82 -4.25 13.04 4.57
N ASN A 83 -5.16 13.61 3.78
CA ASN A 83 -6.04 12.86 2.90
C ASN A 83 -5.70 13.19 1.46
N TRP A 84 -5.17 12.20 0.75
CA TRP A 84 -4.76 12.28 -0.64
C TRP A 84 -5.81 11.78 -1.62
N THR A 85 -7.01 11.44 -1.15
CA THR A 85 -8.12 11.10 -2.04
C THR A 85 -8.28 12.16 -3.14
N ALA A 86 -8.45 11.69 -4.38
CA ALA A 86 -8.50 12.46 -5.62
C ALA A 86 -7.19 13.14 -6.09
N HIS A 87 -6.07 12.97 -5.37
CA HIS A 87 -4.75 13.44 -5.80
C HIS A 87 -3.99 12.34 -6.55
N ARG A 88 -2.82 12.70 -7.09
CA ARG A 88 -1.94 11.76 -7.79
C ARG A 88 -0.89 11.17 -6.85
N ALA A 89 -0.45 9.95 -7.13
CA ALA A 89 0.70 9.36 -6.44
C ALA A 89 1.96 10.21 -6.62
N SER A 90 2.16 10.80 -7.80
CA SER A 90 3.27 11.74 -8.05
C SER A 90 3.23 13.01 -7.18
N ASP A 91 2.07 13.41 -6.65
CA ASP A 91 1.97 14.52 -5.69
C ASP A 91 2.51 14.12 -4.31
N VAL A 92 2.32 12.86 -3.92
CA VAL A 92 2.88 12.27 -2.69
C VAL A 92 4.41 12.21 -2.82
N ASP A 93 4.92 11.70 -3.94
CA ASP A 93 6.36 11.63 -4.20
C ASP A 93 7.03 12.99 -4.17
N ARG A 94 6.42 14.00 -4.82
CA ARG A 94 6.95 15.36 -4.81
C ARG A 94 7.04 15.96 -3.41
N LYS A 95 6.11 15.61 -2.53
CA LYS A 95 6.06 16.16 -1.17
C LYS A 95 7.01 15.47 -0.21
N TYR A 96 7.14 14.15 -0.31
CA TYR A 96 7.86 13.33 0.66
C TYR A 96 9.21 12.82 0.15
N GLY A 97 9.54 13.08 -1.11
CA GLY A 97 10.74 12.52 -1.76
C GLY A 97 10.70 10.99 -1.86
N SER A 98 9.50 10.39 -1.93
CA SER A 98 9.30 8.94 -2.04
C SER A 98 9.36 8.45 -3.49
N HIS A 99 9.30 7.12 -3.66
CA HIS A 99 9.25 6.45 -4.95
C HIS A 99 7.92 5.69 -5.17
N LEU A 100 6.81 6.21 -4.68
CA LEU A 100 5.51 5.56 -4.69
C LEU A 100 5.04 5.23 -6.11
N VAL A 101 5.20 6.15 -7.08
CA VAL A 101 4.82 5.89 -8.48
C VAL A 101 5.61 4.71 -9.05
N ASP A 102 6.91 4.62 -8.77
CA ASP A 102 7.77 3.53 -9.23
C ASP A 102 7.30 2.20 -8.64
N HIS A 103 7.06 2.15 -7.33
CA HIS A 103 6.57 0.94 -6.64
C HIS A 103 5.19 0.48 -7.13
N LEU A 104 4.27 1.41 -7.40
CA LEU A 104 2.95 1.09 -7.95
C LEU A 104 3.06 0.56 -9.39
N SER A 105 3.95 1.14 -10.19
CA SER A 105 4.23 0.68 -11.55
C SER A 105 4.80 -0.74 -11.54
N ASP A 106 5.77 -1.01 -10.68
CA ASP A 106 6.39 -2.34 -10.55
C ASP A 106 5.38 -3.41 -10.12
N VAL A 107 4.52 -3.11 -9.14
CA VAL A 107 3.49 -4.05 -8.66
C VAL A 107 2.45 -4.37 -9.75
N THR A 108 2.02 -3.35 -10.50
CA THR A 108 1.06 -3.55 -11.60
C THR A 108 1.67 -4.31 -12.77
N GLN A 109 2.94 -4.06 -13.10
CA GLN A 109 3.66 -4.75 -14.17
C GLN A 109 3.99 -6.20 -13.83
N THR A 110 4.51 -6.45 -12.62
CA THR A 110 4.92 -7.80 -12.18
C THR A 110 3.75 -8.67 -11.74
N LYS A 111 2.60 -8.04 -11.40
CA LYS A 111 1.42 -8.68 -10.83
C LYS A 111 1.70 -9.42 -9.52
N ARG A 112 2.79 -9.06 -8.83
CA ARG A 112 3.19 -9.65 -7.56
C ARG A 112 3.00 -8.66 -6.42
N PRO A 113 2.61 -9.14 -5.22
CA PRO A 113 2.67 -8.32 -4.02
C PRO A 113 4.09 -7.81 -3.79
N VAL A 114 4.20 -6.58 -3.30
CA VAL A 114 5.48 -6.02 -2.85
C VAL A 114 5.33 -5.55 -1.41
N PHE A 115 6.31 -5.89 -0.59
CA PHE A 115 6.38 -5.49 0.80
C PHE A 115 7.53 -4.51 0.99
N HIS A 116 7.28 -3.46 1.76
CA HIS A 116 8.28 -2.46 2.11
C HIS A 116 8.25 -2.20 3.61
N ARG A 117 9.42 -2.04 4.20
CA ARG A 117 9.55 -1.33 5.48
C ARG A 117 9.90 0.12 5.18
N MET A 118 9.18 1.03 5.83
CA MET A 118 9.25 2.46 5.63
C MET A 118 9.70 3.12 6.92
N MET A 119 10.70 3.99 6.82
CA MET A 119 11.08 4.89 7.90
C MET A 119 10.58 6.29 7.56
N ILE A 120 9.60 6.76 8.35
CA ILE A 120 8.96 8.05 8.17
C ILE A 120 9.64 9.06 9.11
N PHE A 121 10.35 10.02 8.51
CA PHE A 121 11.12 11.03 9.23
C PHE A 121 10.27 12.29 9.44
N GLN A 122 9.59 12.39 10.58
CA GLN A 122 8.89 13.61 11.03
C GLN A 122 9.49 14.15 12.33
N LYS A 123 8.71 14.87 13.15
CA LYS A 123 9.12 15.29 14.52
C LYS A 123 9.49 14.09 15.41
N ARG A 124 8.98 12.91 15.09
CA ARG A 124 9.35 11.60 15.62
C ARG A 124 9.59 10.67 14.44
N HIS A 125 10.56 9.76 14.58
CA HIS A 125 10.80 8.71 13.61
C HIS A 125 9.81 7.57 13.87
N PHE A 126 9.16 7.12 12.81
CA PHE A 126 8.23 6.01 12.88
C PHE A 126 8.61 4.95 11.85
N LEU A 127 8.56 3.69 12.28
CA LEU A 127 8.66 2.54 11.40
C LEU A 127 7.26 2.09 11.03
N ALA A 128 7.04 1.90 9.74
CA ALA A 128 5.79 1.39 9.21
C ALA A 128 6.06 0.33 8.16
N SER A 129 5.19 -0.66 8.09
CA SER A 129 5.20 -1.66 7.04
C SER A 129 4.11 -1.36 6.03
N ARG A 130 4.48 -1.44 4.75
CA ARG A 130 3.62 -1.20 3.60
C ARG A 130 3.54 -2.44 2.74
N LEU A 131 2.32 -2.90 2.46
CA LEU A 131 2.03 -3.97 1.52
C LEU A 131 1.28 -3.41 0.32
N LEU A 132 1.80 -3.66 -0.89
CA LEU A 132 1.16 -3.31 -2.15
C LEU A 132 0.59 -4.57 -2.79
N LEU A 133 -0.71 -4.56 -3.07
CA LEU A 133 -1.43 -5.70 -3.66
C LEU A 133 -1.99 -5.30 -5.02
N PRO A 134 -1.56 -5.94 -6.12
CA PRO A 134 -2.14 -5.68 -7.43
C PRO A 134 -3.57 -6.24 -7.47
N ILE A 135 -4.47 -5.49 -8.09
CA ILE A 135 -5.88 -5.83 -8.26
C ILE A 135 -6.27 -5.56 -9.71
N ARG A 136 -7.08 -6.44 -10.29
CA ARG A 136 -7.64 -6.24 -11.64
C ARG A 136 -9.05 -5.67 -11.57
N LYS A 137 -9.38 -4.64 -12.34
CA LYS A 137 -10.78 -4.16 -12.45
C LYS A 137 -11.63 -5.01 -13.40
N SER A 138 -11.01 -5.71 -14.34
CA SER A 138 -11.67 -6.53 -15.36
C SER A 138 -10.90 -7.84 -15.59
N MET A 139 -11.58 -8.83 -16.16
CA MET A 139 -10.96 -10.10 -16.55
C MET A 139 -9.87 -9.89 -17.61
N ASP A 140 -10.13 -8.98 -18.54
CA ASP A 140 -9.22 -8.57 -19.60
C ASP A 140 -8.45 -7.31 -19.19
N GLY A 141 -7.15 -7.28 -19.51
CA GLY A 141 -6.28 -6.12 -19.27
C GLY A 141 -5.32 -6.25 -18.07
N PRO A 142 -4.48 -5.24 -17.84
CA PRO A 142 -3.48 -5.26 -16.77
C PRO A 142 -4.11 -5.14 -15.38
N ALA A 143 -3.35 -5.47 -14.34
CA ALA A 143 -3.67 -5.03 -12.99
C ALA A 143 -3.57 -3.50 -12.97
N ASN A 144 -4.73 -2.82 -13.00
CA ASN A 144 -4.82 -1.37 -13.10
C ASN A 144 -5.20 -0.70 -11.78
N GLN A 145 -5.22 -1.47 -10.71
CA GLN A 145 -5.51 -0.99 -9.37
C GLN A 145 -4.54 -1.61 -8.38
N VAL A 146 -4.17 -0.87 -7.35
CA VAL A 146 -3.31 -1.36 -6.25
C VAL A 146 -3.98 -1.02 -4.93
N PHE A 147 -4.08 -2.00 -4.06
CA PHE A 147 -4.44 -1.78 -2.66
C PHE A 147 -3.15 -1.67 -1.86
N LEU A 148 -2.92 -0.50 -1.28
CA LEU A 148 -1.81 -0.23 -0.38
C LEU A 148 -2.31 -0.35 1.04
N ALA A 149 -1.80 -1.32 1.79
CA ALA A 149 -2.02 -1.42 3.22
C ALA A 149 -0.83 -0.85 3.99
N LEU A 150 -1.07 -0.02 5.01
CA LEU A 150 -0.03 0.60 5.83
C LEU A 150 -0.34 0.39 7.32
N TYR A 151 0.63 -0.17 8.04
CA TYR A 151 0.58 -0.38 9.48
C TYR A 151 1.86 0.14 10.13
N MET A 152 1.73 0.63 11.35
CA MET A 152 2.88 0.96 12.19
C MET A 152 3.51 -0.32 12.72
N ASP A 153 4.83 -0.39 12.71
CA ASP A 153 5.54 -1.55 13.26
C ASP A 153 5.50 -1.51 14.79
N ILE A 154 5.47 -2.69 15.40
CA ILE A 154 5.55 -2.81 16.85
C ILE A 154 6.98 -2.51 17.25
N VAL A 155 7.21 -1.32 17.83
CA VAL A 155 8.50 -1.00 18.44
C VAL A 155 8.62 -1.85 19.70
N GLN A 156 9.49 -2.86 19.69
CA GLN A 156 9.86 -3.55 20.93
C GLN A 156 10.52 -2.50 21.85
N PRO A 157 10.08 -2.34 23.11
CA PRO A 157 10.82 -1.51 24.04
C PRO A 157 12.23 -2.08 24.15
N GLU A 158 13.24 -1.24 23.98
CA GLU A 158 14.63 -1.62 24.29
C GLU A 158 14.66 -2.11 25.76
N GLU A 159 15.15 -3.33 25.97
CA GLU A 159 15.39 -3.89 27.32
C GLU A 159 16.44 -3.10 28.10
#